data_AF-A0A0G2BIE0-F1
#
_entry.id   AF-A0A0G2BIE0-F1
#
_cell.length_a   1.000
_cell.length_b   1.000
_cell.length_c   1.000
_cell.angle_alpha   90.00
_cell.angle_beta   90.00
_cell.angle_gamma   90.00
#
_symmetry.space_group_name_H-M   'P 1'
#
loop_
_entity.id
_entity.type
_entity.pdbx_description
1 polymer ?
#
loop_
_entity_poly.entity_id
_entity_poly.type
_entity_poly.pdbx_seq_one_letter_code
_entity_poly.pdbx_strand_id
1 'polypeptide(L)'
;MAIIIEEEKNRVGIVGFIGWLVVIAVIAAALYYVFFKQPELIEVDVPENVRNAEELSQKITLNPDAVVQSPAFQALKRYVTPSAPATLGRQNPFLGF
;
A
#
# COMPACT_ATOMS: atom_id res chain seq x y z
N MET A 1 47.51 -2.48 59.46
CA MET A 1 46.34 -3.18 58.90
C MET A 1 46.04 -2.57 57.55
N ALA A 2 46.04 -3.36 56.47
CA ALA A 2 45.73 -2.87 55.14
C ALA A 2 44.28 -3.27 54.80
N ILE A 3 43.47 -2.29 54.42
CA ILE A 3 42.11 -2.50 53.93
C ILE A 3 42.23 -2.83 52.44
N ILE A 4 41.86 -4.04 52.07
CA ILE A 4 41.78 -4.47 50.67
C ILE A 4 40.38 -4.07 50.21
N ILE A 5 40.31 -3.10 49.29
CA ILE A 5 39.08 -2.73 48.61
C ILE A 5 39.00 -3.65 47.39
N GLU A 6 38.21 -4.72 47.49
CA GLU A 6 37.80 -5.49 46.31
C GLU A 6 36.81 -4.63 45.51
N GLU A 7 37.28 -4.03 44.42
CA GLU A 7 36.38 -3.44 43.43
C GLU A 7 35.46 -4.54 42.89
N GLU A 8 34.16 -4.35 43.09
CA GLU A 8 33.13 -5.18 42.46
C GLU A 8 33.23 -5.00 40.95
N LYS A 9 33.95 -5.93 40.32
CA LYS A 9 34.19 -5.94 38.90
C LYS A 9 32.91 -6.36 38.20
N ASN A 10 32.02 -5.39 37.98
CA ASN A 10 30.88 -5.48 37.07
C ASN A 10 31.39 -5.65 35.63
N ARG A 11 32.01 -6.80 35.35
CA ARG A 11 32.25 -7.27 34.00
C ARG A 11 31.02 -8.08 33.65
N VAL A 12 30.12 -7.46 32.88
CA VAL A 12 29.39 -8.25 31.88
C VAL A 12 30.48 -8.94 31.07
N GLY A 13 30.71 -10.21 31.36
CA GLY A 13 31.75 -10.97 30.69
C GLY A 13 31.46 -10.97 29.19
N ILE A 14 32.50 -11.15 28.38
CA ILE A 14 32.36 -11.30 26.92
C ILE A 14 31.27 -12.33 26.58
N VAL A 15 31.12 -13.36 27.41
CA VAL A 15 30.04 -14.37 27.32
C VAL A 15 28.65 -13.76 27.49
N GLY A 16 28.44 -12.86 28.46
CA GLY A 16 27.15 -12.18 28.66
C GLY A 16 26.82 -11.23 27.52
N PHE A 17 27.83 -10.54 26.97
CA PHE A 17 27.67 -9.69 25.79
C PHE A 17 27.26 -10.50 24.55
N ILE A 18 27.95 -11.62 24.29
CA ILE A 18 27.60 -12.54 23.19
C ILE A 18 26.19 -13.10 23.37
N GLY A 19 25.83 -13.51 24.60
CA GLY A 19 24.49 -13.99 24.91
C GLY A 19 23.42 -12.96 24.57
N TRP A 20 23.63 -11.70 24.93
CA TRP A 20 22.70 -10.62 24.60
C TRP A 20 22.60 -10.40 23.08
N LEU A 21 23.73 -10.49 22.37
CA LEU A 21 23.78 -10.35 20.91
C LEU A 21 22.96 -11.44 20.20
N VAL A 22 23.04 -12.69 20.67
CA VAL A 22 22.22 -13.80 20.15
C VAL A 22 20.73 -13.53 20.36
N VAL A 23 20.35 -13.02 21.54
CA VAL A 23 18.95 -12.69 21.83
C VAL A 23 18.42 -11.60 20.89
N ILE A 24 19.18 -10.52 20.67
CA ILE A 24 18.80 -9.49 19.68
C ILE A 24 18.63 -10.13 18.30
N ALA A 25 19.60 -10.95 17.86
CA ALA A 25 19.59 -11.54 16.52
C ALA A 25 18.34 -12.39 16.27
N VAL A 26 17.92 -13.18 17.27
CA VAL A 26 16.68 -13.98 17.19
C VAL A 26 15.44 -13.09 17.09
N ILE A 27 15.35 -12.05 17.91
CA ILE A 27 14.22 -11.10 17.89
C ILE A 27 14.16 -10.39 16.53
N ALA A 28 15.29 -9.91 16.03
CA ALA A 28 15.39 -9.24 14.73
C ALA A 28 14.97 -10.17 13.58
N ALA A 29 15.40 -11.44 13.62
CA ALA A 29 15.00 -12.44 12.62
C ALA A 29 13.50 -12.72 12.65
N ALA A 30 12.90 -12.82 13.85
CA ALA A 30 11.46 -13.02 14.01
C ALA A 30 10.67 -11.83 13.46
N LEU A 31 11.07 -10.60 13.80
CA LEU A 31 10.44 -9.39 13.26
C LEU A 31 10.58 -9.33 11.74
N TYR A 32 11.75 -9.64 11.20
CA TYR A 32 11.95 -9.69 9.76
C TYR A 32 11.02 -10.71 9.09
N TYR A 33 10.90 -11.91 9.65
CA TYR A 33 10.05 -12.96 9.10
C TYR A 33 8.56 -12.58 9.14
N VAL A 34 8.10 -11.95 10.22
CA VAL A 34 6.69 -11.59 10.38
C VAL A 34 6.30 -10.37 9.54
N PHE A 35 7.16 -9.35 9.47
CA PHE A 35 6.81 -8.06 8.87
C PHE A 35 7.32 -7.89 7.44
N PHE A 36 8.43 -8.51 7.08
CA PHE A 36 9.12 -8.23 5.81
C PHE A 36 9.18 -9.41 4.86
N LYS A 37 9.12 -10.65 5.37
CA LYS A 37 9.03 -11.81 4.49
C LYS A 37 7.62 -11.87 3.92
N GLN A 38 7.48 -11.41 2.67
CA GLN A 38 6.24 -11.55 1.91
C GLN A 38 5.92 -13.05 1.83
N PRO A 39 4.74 -13.49 2.31
CA PRO A 39 4.30 -14.85 2.06
C PRO A 39 4.23 -15.05 0.54
N GLU A 40 4.45 -16.27 0.05
CA GLU A 40 4.05 -16.60 -1.31
C GLU A 40 2.57 -16.26 -1.40
N LEU A 41 2.23 -15.20 -2.14
CA LEU A 41 0.84 -14.90 -2.44
C LEU A 41 0.38 -16.11 -3.21
N ILE A 42 -0.41 -16.95 -2.56
CA ILE A 42 -1.23 -17.94 -3.25
C ILE A 42 -2.00 -17.10 -4.24
N GLU A 43 -1.70 -17.24 -5.53
CA GLU A 43 -2.51 -16.63 -6.58
C GLU A 43 -3.93 -17.11 -6.29
N VAL A 44 -4.73 -16.23 -5.70
CA VAL A 44 -6.15 -16.48 -5.50
C VAL A 44 -6.65 -16.59 -6.92
N ASP A 45 -6.88 -17.83 -7.36
CA ASP A 45 -7.32 -18.17 -8.70
C ASP A 45 -8.55 -17.30 -8.96
N VAL A 46 -8.32 -16.22 -9.71
CA VAL A 46 -9.32 -15.16 -9.85
C VAL A 46 -10.48 -15.84 -10.57
N PRO A 47 -11.72 -15.79 -10.05
CA PRO A 47 -12.84 -16.48 -10.67
C PRO A 47 -12.85 -16.18 -12.17
N GLU A 48 -12.95 -17.19 -13.04
CA GLU A 48 -12.83 -17.04 -14.51
C GLU A 48 -13.61 -15.81 -15.04
N ASN A 49 -14.75 -15.55 -14.43
CA ASN A 49 -15.64 -14.42 -14.67
C ASN A 49 -14.96 -13.04 -14.62
N VAL A 50 -14.00 -12.84 -13.72
CA VAL A 50 -13.26 -11.57 -13.53
C VAL A 50 -12.04 -11.50 -14.46
N ARG A 51 -11.38 -12.64 -14.71
CA ARG A 51 -10.27 -12.73 -15.68
C ARG A 51 -10.74 -12.33 -17.09
N ASN A 52 -11.96 -12.71 -17.45
CA ASN A 52 -12.59 -12.31 -18.71
C ASN A 52 -12.91 -10.80 -18.78
N ALA A 53 -13.23 -10.16 -17.65
CA ALA A 53 -13.51 -8.72 -17.61
C ALA A 53 -12.23 -7.89 -17.82
N GLU A 54 -11.09 -8.37 -17.34
CA GLU A 54 -9.78 -7.75 -17.58
C GLU A 54 -9.37 -7.86 -19.06
N GLU A 55 -9.63 -9.00 -19.70
CA GLU A 55 -9.45 -9.13 -21.15
C GLU A 55 -10.31 -8.13 -21.95
N LEU A 56 -11.56 -7.89 -21.53
CA LEU A 56 -12.43 -6.90 -22.17
C LEU A 56 -11.87 -5.48 -22.00
N SER A 57 -11.42 -5.12 -20.81
CA SER A 57 -10.83 -3.79 -20.56
C SER A 57 -9.53 -3.56 -21.33
N GLN A 58 -8.74 -4.61 -21.58
CA GLN A 58 -7.45 -4.51 -22.27
C GLN A 58 -7.57 -4.56 -23.80
N LYS A 59 -8.57 -5.27 -24.33
CA LYS A 59 -8.77 -5.47 -25.78
C LYS A 59 -9.69 -4.42 -26.43
N ILE A 60 -10.48 -3.68 -25.64
CA ILE A 60 -11.39 -2.65 -26.18
C ILE A 60 -10.65 -1.31 -26.26
N THR A 61 -10.23 -0.94 -27.47
CA THR A 61 -9.81 0.43 -27.77
C THR A 61 -11.04 1.31 -27.95
N LEU A 62 -11.42 2.06 -26.92
CA LEU A 62 -12.50 3.05 -27.01
C LEU A 62 -12.01 4.26 -27.81
N ASN A 63 -12.60 4.48 -28.99
CA ASN A 63 -12.39 5.70 -29.79
C ASN A 63 -13.65 6.58 -29.72
N PRO A 64 -13.76 7.47 -28.71
CA PRO A 64 -14.93 8.34 -28.56
C PRO A 64 -15.04 9.36 -29.70
N ASP A 65 -13.91 9.73 -30.32
CA ASP A 65 -13.89 10.69 -31.43
C ASP A 65 -14.65 10.15 -32.64
N ALA A 66 -14.60 8.84 -32.89
CA ALA A 66 -15.36 8.21 -33.96
C ALA A 66 -16.88 8.39 -33.81
N VAL A 67 -17.38 8.51 -32.57
CA VAL A 67 -18.81 8.71 -32.29
C VAL A 67 -19.16 10.20 -32.33
N VAL A 68 -18.37 11.04 -31.66
CA VAL A 68 -18.61 12.49 -31.56
C VAL A 68 -18.48 13.20 -32.92
N GLN A 69 -17.60 12.70 -33.79
CA GLN A 69 -17.41 13.23 -35.14
C GLN A 69 -18.35 12.62 -36.18
N SER A 70 -19.18 11.64 -35.79
CA SER A 70 -20.09 11.01 -36.75
C SER A 70 -21.17 11.99 -37.23
N PRO A 71 -21.51 12.01 -38.54
CA PRO A 71 -22.56 12.88 -39.06
C PRO A 71 -23.92 12.66 -38.37
N ALA A 72 -24.20 11.40 -38.01
CA ALA A 72 -25.41 11.02 -37.30
C ALA A 72 -25.48 11.65 -35.90
N PHE A 73 -24.38 11.62 -35.14
CA PHE A 73 -24.34 12.22 -33.80
C PHE A 73 -24.43 13.75 -33.85
N GLN A 74 -23.78 14.39 -34.81
CA GLN A 74 -23.82 15.85 -34.97
C GLN A 74 -25.17 16.38 -35.48
N ALA A 75 -25.94 15.56 -36.19
CA ALA A 75 -27.30 15.90 -36.60
C ALA A 75 -28.31 15.88 -35.45
N LEU A 76 -27.97 15.26 -34.30
CA LEU A 76 -28.85 15.20 -33.14
C LEU A 76 -28.91 16.55 -32.44
N LYS A 77 -30.13 17.03 -32.18
CA LYS A 77 -30.34 18.22 -31.35
C LYS A 77 -30.10 17.86 -29.89
N ARG A 78 -29.26 18.65 -29.22
CA ARG A 78 -29.04 18.54 -27.77
C ARG A 78 -30.22 19.17 -27.03
N TYR A 79 -31.09 18.35 -26.45
CA TYR A 79 -32.26 18.80 -25.68
C TYR A 79 -31.97 19.07 -24.20
N VAL A 80 -30.80 18.67 -23.72
CA VAL A 80 -30.37 18.84 -22.33
C VAL A 80 -29.24 19.85 -22.23
N THR A 81 -29.45 20.85 -21.39
CA THR A 81 -28.39 21.77 -20.97
C THR A 81 -27.25 20.96 -20.38
N PRO A 82 -25.98 21.19 -20.77
CA PRO A 82 -24.85 20.59 -20.09
C PRO A 82 -24.97 20.83 -18.59
N SER A 83 -24.85 19.77 -17.79
CA SER A 83 -24.72 19.91 -16.34
C SER A 83 -23.52 20.81 -16.06
N ALA A 84 -23.76 21.95 -15.41
CA ALA A 84 -22.68 22.76 -14.90
C ALA A 84 -21.87 21.91 -13.90
N PRO A 85 -20.54 22.08 -13.81
CA PRO A 85 -19.76 21.49 -12.74
C PRO A 85 -20.44 21.84 -11.41
N ALA A 86 -20.88 20.82 -10.67
CA ALA A 86 -21.37 21.04 -9.33
C ALA A 86 -20.22 21.61 -8.50
N THR A 87 -20.47 22.65 -7.72
CA THR A 87 -19.55 23.08 -6.67
C THR A 87 -19.48 21.95 -5.64
N LEU A 88 -18.47 21.08 -5.79
CA LEU A 88 -18.24 19.97 -4.89
C LEU A 88 -17.71 20.51 -3.55
N GLY A 89 -18.59 20.56 -2.56
CA GLY A 89 -18.23 20.78 -1.15
C GLY A 89 -17.52 22.10 -0.85
N ARG A 90 -17.04 22.23 0.39
CA ARG A 90 -16.15 23.32 0.79
C ARG A 90 -14.76 23.03 0.21
N GLN A 91 -14.06 24.06 -0.25
CA GLN A 91 -12.63 23.96 -0.58
C GLN A 91 -11.81 23.34 0.56
N ASN A 92 -12.21 23.59 1.80
CA ASN A 92 -11.64 22.97 2.99
C ASN A 92 -12.75 22.37 3.87
N PRO A 93 -12.83 21.04 4.00
CA PRO A 93 -13.86 20.36 4.79
C PRO A 93 -13.62 20.43 6.31
N PHE A 94 -12.52 21.02 6.79
CA PHE A 94 -12.14 21.07 8.22
C PHE A 94 -12.37 22.40 8.92
N LEU A 95 -12.79 23.44 8.19
CA LEU A 95 -13.17 24.69 8.85
C LEU A 95 -14.50 24.45 9.59
N GLY A 96 -14.64 24.94 10.83
CA GLY A 96 -15.88 24.84 11.60
C GLY A 96 -17.09 25.45 10.86
N PHE A 97 -18.29 25.08 11.31
CA PHE A 97 -19.55 25.66 10.82
C PHE A 97 -19.68 27.13 11.22
#